data_AF-I5C2P0-F1
#
_entry.id   AF-I5C2P0-F1
#
_cell.length_a   1.000
_cell.length_b   1.000
_cell.length_c   1.000
_cell.angle_alpha   90.00
_cell.angle_beta   90.00
_cell.angle_gamma   90.00
#
_symmetry.space_group_name_H-M   'P 1'
#
loop_
_entity.id
_entity.type
_entity.pdbx_description
1 polymer ?
#
loop_
_entity_poly.entity_id
_entity_poly.type
_entity_poly.pdbx_seq_one_letter_code
_entity_poly.pdbx_strand_id
1 'polypeptide(L)' 'MQKALRRAADQLRLLGKPAGILATSPEDARRYRDWGYQFVAAGVDLGLLVKAADRLSEQMA' A
#
# COMPACT_ATOMS: atom_id res chain seq x y z
N MET A 1 -0.35 -8.94 12.85
CA MET A 1 -0.77 -8.61 11.47
C MET A 1 0.34 -8.81 10.44
N GLN A 2 1.45 -8.04 10.48
CA GLN A 2 2.50 -8.05 9.45
C GLN A 2 3.11 -9.44 9.12
N LYS A 3 3.34 -10.30 10.12
CA LYS A 3 3.81 -11.68 9.91
C LYS A 3 2.85 -12.51 9.04
N ALA A 4 1.54 -12.30 9.18
CA ALA A 4 0.54 -13.01 8.39
C ALA A 4 0.53 -12.53 6.93
N LEU A 5 0.71 -11.23 6.70
CA LEU A 5 0.85 -10.66 5.35
C LEU A 5 2.07 -11.25 4.63
N ARG A 6 3.24 -11.26 5.28
CA ARG A 6 4.45 -11.88 4.71
C ARG A 6 4.23 -13.36 4.36
N ARG A 7 3.65 -14.13 5.28
CA ARG A 7 3.32 -15.55 5.03
C ARG A 7 2.38 -15.71 3.84
N ALA A 8 1.38 -14.85 3.69
CA ALA A 8 0.46 -14.90 2.56
C ALA A 8 1.18 -14.67 1.21
N ALA A 9 2.10 -13.70 1.15
CA ALA A 9 2.92 -13.47 -0.03
C ALA A 9 3.78 -14.70 -0.38
N ASP A 10 4.43 -15.31 0.61
CA ASP A 10 5.20 -16.55 0.41
C ASP A 10 4.34 -17.70 -0.12
N GLN A 11 3.13 -17.88 0.41
CA GLN A 11 2.20 -18.92 -0.06
C GLN A 11 1.72 -18.67 -1.49
N LEU A 12 1.36 -17.42 -1.83
CA LEU A 12 0.94 -17.06 -3.18
C LEU A 12 2.06 -17.28 -4.20
N ARG A 13 3.31 -16.95 -3.81
CA ARG A 13 4.50 -17.23 -4.61
C ARG A 13 4.69 -18.72 -4.88
N LEU A 14 4.53 -19.58 -3.86
CA LEU A 14 4.60 -21.05 -4.03
C LEU A 14 3.51 -21.58 -4.98
N LEU A 15 2.35 -20.94 -5.03
CA LEU A 15 1.26 -21.29 -5.93
C LEU A 15 1.38 -20.67 -7.33
N GLY A 16 2.45 -19.90 -7.60
CA GLY A 16 2.62 -19.17 -8.86
C GLY A 16 1.57 -18.07 -9.08
N LYS A 17 0.92 -17.59 -8.01
CA LYS A 17 -0.10 -16.52 -8.08
C LYS A 17 0.50 -15.20 -7.61
N PRO A 18 0.26 -14.08 -8.32
CA PRO A 18 0.75 -12.79 -7.87
C PRO A 18 0.04 -12.35 -6.59
N ALA A 19 0.82 -11.80 -5.65
CA ALA A 19 0.32 -11.19 -4.43
C ALA A 19 0.23 -9.67 -4.60
N GLY A 20 -0.75 -9.07 -3.95
CA GLY A 20 -0.85 -7.62 -3.94
C GLY A 20 -1.70 -7.05 -2.83
N ILE A 21 -1.54 -5.74 -2.66
CA ILE A 21 -1.88 -5.05 -1.42
C ILE A 21 -2.02 -3.55 -1.67
N LEU A 22 -2.84 -2.89 -0.85
CA LEU A 22 -2.87 -1.44 -0.72
C LEU A 22 -1.88 -1.01 0.37
N ALA A 23 -0.88 -0.22 0.01
CA ALA A 23 0.01 0.43 0.95
C ALA A 23 -0.47 1.86 1.22
N THR A 24 -0.55 2.25 2.49
CA THR A 24 -0.94 3.60 2.91
C THR A 24 0.26 4.53 3.16
N SER A 25 1.48 3.99 3.06
CA SER A 25 2.73 4.75 3.17
C SER A 25 3.79 4.25 2.17
N PRO A 26 4.74 5.11 1.76
CA PRO A 26 5.86 4.70 0.91
C PRO A 26 6.78 3.64 1.54
N GLU A 27 6.92 3.66 2.88
CA GLU A 27 7.71 2.68 3.62
C GLU A 27 7.09 1.29 3.52
N ASP A 28 5.78 1.21 3.75
CA ASP A 28 5.02 -0.04 3.63
C ASP A 28 5.05 -0.56 2.20
N ALA A 29 4.91 0.32 1.20
CA ALA A 29 4.98 -0.07 -0.20
C ALA A 29 6.33 -0.73 -0.56
N ARG A 30 7.44 -0.16 -0.08
CA ARG A 30 8.78 -0.76 -0.25
C ARG A 30 8.88 -2.10 0.47
N ARG A 31 8.47 -2.16 1.74
CA ARG A 31 8.48 -3.39 2.54
C ARG A 31 7.69 -4.53 1.88
N TYR A 32 6.51 -4.24 1.33
CA TYR A 32 5.70 -5.24 0.65
C TYR A 32 6.33 -5.69 -0.68
N ARG A 33 6.93 -4.77 -1.45
CA ARG A 33 7.71 -5.16 -2.63
C ARG A 33 8.86 -6.09 -2.27
N ASP A 34 9.58 -5.82 -1.18
CA ASP A 34 10.69 -6.67 -0.71
C ASP A 34 10.21 -8.06 -0.26
N TRP A 35 8.97 -8.19 0.20
CA TRP A 35 8.33 -9.48 0.50
C TRP A 35 7.81 -10.21 -0.74
N GLY A 36 7.91 -9.62 -1.92
CA GLY A 36 7.52 -10.24 -3.18
C GLY A 36 6.09 -9.93 -3.63
N TYR A 37 5.42 -8.94 -3.05
CA TYR A 37 4.16 -8.43 -3.60
C TYR A 37 4.40 -7.78 -4.97
N GLN A 38 3.73 -8.30 -6.01
CA GLN A 38 3.90 -7.83 -7.40
C GLN A 38 2.99 -6.65 -7.76
N PHE A 39 1.82 -6.53 -7.15
CA PHE A 39 0.92 -5.39 -7.34
C PHE A 39 0.72 -4.63 -6.02
N VAL A 40 1.28 -3.42 -5.93
CA VAL A 40 1.19 -2.57 -4.73
C VAL A 40 0.50 -1.27 -5.10
N ALA A 41 -0.75 -1.10 -4.65
CA ALA A 41 -1.46 0.16 -4.79
C ALA A 41 -0.87 1.19 -3.80
N ALA A 42 -0.50 2.37 -4.30
CA ALA A 42 0.22 3.40 -3.54
C ALA A 42 -0.70 4.40 -2.81
N GLY A 43 -2.02 4.31 -2.99
CA GLY A 43 -2.99 5.20 -2.39
C GLY A 43 -4.41 4.98 -2.91
N VAL A 44 -5.34 5.76 -2.38
CA VAL A 44 -6.75 5.83 -2.80
C VAL A 44 -7.07 7.26 -3.23
N ASP A 45 -7.79 7.42 -4.33
CA ASP A 45 -8.15 8.70 -4.94
C ASP A 45 -8.87 9.64 -3.96
N LEU A 46 -9.87 9.14 -3.24
CA LEU A 46 -10.59 9.91 -2.22
C LEU A 46 -9.65 10.40 -1.12
N GLY A 47 -8.72 9.55 -0.66
CA GLY A 47 -7.76 9.92 0.36
C GLY A 47 -6.73 10.94 -0.12
N LEU A 48 -6.38 10.93 -1.41
CA LEU A 48 -5.56 11.97 -2.02
C LEU A 48 -6.32 13.29 -2.12
N LEU A 49 -7.58 13.24 -2.57
CA LEU A 49 -8.43 14.42 -2.72
C LEU A 49 -8.67 15.12 -1.38
N VAL A 50 -9.10 14.38 -0.36
CA VAL A 50 -9.38 14.94 0.98
C VAL A 50 -8.13 15.63 1.55
N LYS A 51 -6.98 14.95 1.53
CA LYS A 51 -5.72 15.54 2.05
C LYS A 51 -5.27 16.78 1.28
N ALA A 52 -5.51 16.83 -0.03
CA ALA A 52 -5.18 18.00 -0.84
C ALA A 52 -6.13 19.17 -0.54
N ALA A 53 -7.43 18.90 -0.38
CA ALA A 53 -8.43 19.91 -0.03
C ALA A 53 -8.20 20.49 1.38
N ASP A 54 -7.93 19.65 2.37
CA ASP A 54 -7.63 20.07 3.74
C ASP A 54 -6.41 21.01 3.76
N ARG A 55 -5.32 20.64 3.07
CA ARG A 55 -4.12 21.47 2.97
C ARG A 55 -4.39 22.80 2.29
N LEU A 56 -5.20 22.82 1.23
CA LEU A 56 -5.57 24.06 0.57
C LEU A 56 -6.37 24.98 1.51
N SER A 57 -7.30 24.40 2.27
CA SER A 57 -8.08 25.12 3.28
C SER A 57 -7.21 25.74 4.36
N GLU A 58 -6.20 25.01 4.86
CA GLU A 58 -5.24 25.52 5.86
C GLU A 58 -4.43 26.72 5.35
N GLN A 59 -4.12 26.78 4.06
CA GLN A 59 -3.36 27.88 3.45
C GLN A 59 -4.18 29.15 3.25
N MET A 60 -5.51 29.04 3.30
CA MET A 60 -6.44 30.16 3.13
C MET A 60 -6.90 30.77 4.46
N ALA A 61 -6.59 30.13 5.58
CA ALA A 61 -6.87 30.62 6.93
C ALA A 61 -5.78 31.58 7.42
#